data_AF-A0A316TAV5-F1
#
_entry.id   AF-A0A316TAV5-F1
#
_cell.length_a   1.000
_cell.length_b   1.000
_cell.length_c   1.000
_cell.angle_alpha   90.00
_cell.angle_beta   90.00
_cell.angle_gamma   90.00
#
_symmetry.space_group_name_H-M   'P 1'
#
loop_
_entity.id
_entity.type
_entity.pdbx_description
1 polymer ?
#
loop_
_entity_poly.entity_id
_entity_poly.type
_entity_poly.pdbx_seq_one_letter_code
_entity_poly.pdbx_strand_id
1 'polypeptide(L)'
;MEIGELISLYRKQSKMTIDELVEKSGVPKGTLNKIIGGTTKAPTLDNMKSIAKALGKTLADFDDTPQQKNSYTLLENELIKKYRSLDDHGKKIVDLVLNEELERATEIIREDLNPKYKPALYSTQKFSAGAGTYLGVDDFETILIQDNEATKKVKFCGSVQGDSMEPLYHDGDILMVSNEPVEIGDIGIFTLDGNGYVKKRGIDDLISLNPDYDPIPMDDTIKCNGKVIGILNPEWIKDN
;
A
#
# COMPACT_ATOMS: atom_id res chain seq x y z
N MET A 1 -17.09 -8.56 34.60
CA MET A 1 -17.40 -8.48 36.03
C MET A 1 -18.82 -7.96 36.19
N GLU A 2 -19.64 -8.61 37.01
CA GLU A 2 -21.00 -8.13 37.26
C GLU A 2 -20.99 -6.73 37.92
N ILE A 3 -22.02 -5.92 37.68
CA ILE A 3 -22.09 -4.51 38.17
C ILE A 3 -21.85 -4.42 39.69
N GLY A 4 -22.39 -5.38 40.46
CA GLY A 4 -22.20 -5.43 41.91
C GLY A 4 -20.75 -5.65 42.36
N GLU A 5 -19.96 -6.38 41.57
CA GLU A 5 -18.54 -6.63 41.80
C GLU A 5 -17.72 -5.37 41.51
N LEU A 6 -18.04 -4.66 40.43
CA LEU A 6 -17.40 -3.39 40.06
C LEU A 6 -17.65 -2.30 41.11
N ILE A 7 -18.88 -2.17 41.61
CA ILE A 7 -19.21 -1.26 42.71
C ILE A 7 -18.38 -1.60 43.95
N SER A 8 -18.25 -2.88 44.29
CA SER A 8 -17.44 -3.32 45.42
C SER A 8 -15.95 -3.02 45.24
N LEU A 9 -15.43 -3.21 44.02
CA LEU A 9 -14.06 -2.91 43.65
C LEU A 9 -13.75 -1.41 43.78
N TYR A 10 -14.54 -0.56 43.13
CA TYR A 10 -14.32 0.89 43.14
C TYR A 10 -14.51 1.53 44.51
N ARG A 11 -15.45 1.00 45.30
CA ARG A 11 -15.61 1.38 46.70
C ARG A 11 -14.35 1.09 47.52
N LYS A 12 -13.76 -0.12 47.37
CA LYS A 12 -12.51 -0.50 48.05
C LYS A 12 -11.32 0.35 47.58
N GLN A 13 -11.19 0.62 46.28
CA GLN A 13 -10.15 1.50 45.73
C GLN A 13 -10.25 2.92 46.30
N SER A 14 -11.47 3.42 46.49
CA SER A 14 -11.75 4.73 47.06
C SER A 14 -11.73 4.75 48.60
N LYS A 15 -11.36 3.64 49.25
CA LYS A 15 -11.36 3.44 50.71
C LYS A 15 -12.70 3.82 51.38
N MET A 16 -13.80 3.63 50.67
CA MET A 16 -15.12 4.07 51.09
C MET A 16 -15.91 2.94 51.77
N THR A 17 -16.62 3.24 52.86
CA THR A 17 -17.56 2.28 53.48
C THR A 17 -18.87 2.20 52.69
N ILE A 18 -19.71 1.20 52.95
CA ILE A 18 -21.05 1.14 52.32
C ILE A 18 -21.90 2.31 52.79
N ASP A 19 -21.77 2.72 54.05
CA ASP A 19 -22.56 3.80 54.63
C ASP A 19 -22.17 5.16 54.04
N GLU A 20 -20.88 5.39 53.79
CA GLU A 20 -20.41 6.58 53.07
C GLU A 20 -20.89 6.61 51.61
N LEU A 21 -20.97 5.45 50.96
CA LEU A 21 -21.52 5.37 49.60
C LEU A 21 -23.02 5.67 49.58
N VAL A 22 -23.78 5.22 50.60
CA VAL A 22 -25.20 5.57 50.76
C VAL A 22 -25.36 7.08 50.88
N GLU A 23 -24.57 7.71 51.74
CA GLU A 23 -24.62 9.15 51.97
C GLU A 23 -24.27 9.95 50.70
N LYS A 24 -23.21 9.56 49.99
CA LYS A 24 -22.75 10.26 48.78
C LYS A 24 -23.63 10.02 47.55
N SER A 25 -24.18 8.82 47.39
CA SER A 25 -25.02 8.47 46.23
C SER A 25 -26.49 8.83 46.42
N GLY A 26 -26.96 8.98 47.66
CA GLY A 26 -28.38 9.13 47.97
C GLY A 26 -29.20 7.86 47.69
N VAL A 27 -28.55 6.74 47.36
CA VAL A 27 -29.22 5.46 47.09
C VAL A 27 -29.38 4.69 48.41
N PRO A 28 -30.59 4.22 48.77
CA PRO A 28 -30.82 3.51 50.03
C PRO A 28 -29.92 2.29 50.21
N LYS A 29 -29.45 2.07 51.45
CA LYS A 29 -28.56 0.94 51.82
C LYS A 29 -29.09 -0.43 51.37
N GLY A 30 -30.40 -0.65 51.50
CA GLY A 30 -31.04 -1.89 51.04
C GLY A 30 -30.95 -2.09 49.52
N THR A 31 -31.06 -1.02 48.74
CA THR A 31 -30.92 -1.04 47.28
C THR A 31 -29.48 -1.31 46.89
N LEU A 32 -28.51 -0.62 47.50
CA LEU A 32 -27.08 -0.86 47.25
C LEU A 32 -26.67 -2.31 47.58
N ASN A 33 -27.13 -2.86 48.71
CA ASN A 33 -26.85 -4.24 49.08
C ASN A 33 -27.45 -5.25 48.08
N LYS A 34 -28.65 -5.00 47.55
CA LYS A 34 -29.26 -5.86 46.51
C LYS A 34 -28.50 -5.81 45.18
N ILE A 35 -27.98 -4.64 44.80
CA ILE A 35 -27.16 -4.48 43.59
C ILE A 35 -25.81 -5.17 43.77
N ILE A 36 -25.11 -4.88 44.88
CA ILE A 36 -23.80 -5.47 45.21
C ILE A 36 -23.88 -6.99 45.34
N GLY A 37 -24.94 -7.49 45.96
CA GLY A 37 -25.20 -8.94 46.11
C GLY A 37 -25.76 -9.62 44.87
N GLY A 38 -25.86 -8.93 43.72
CA GLY A 38 -26.32 -9.52 42.46
C GLY A 38 -27.82 -9.85 42.40
N THR A 39 -28.61 -9.46 43.40
CA THR A 39 -30.08 -9.62 43.39
C THR A 39 -30.72 -8.69 42.36
N THR A 40 -30.19 -7.47 42.23
CA THR A 40 -30.62 -6.50 41.22
C THR A 40 -29.58 -6.44 40.10
N LYS A 41 -29.80 -7.23 39.05
CA LYS A 41 -28.91 -7.30 37.87
C LYS A 41 -28.98 -6.06 36.97
N ALA A 42 -30.12 -5.38 36.95
CA ALA A 42 -30.34 -4.16 36.16
C ALA A 42 -30.81 -3.03 37.08
N PRO A 43 -29.89 -2.30 37.75
CA PRO A 43 -30.26 -1.11 38.50
C PRO A 43 -30.80 -0.03 37.56
N THR A 44 -31.65 0.86 38.07
CA THR A 44 -32.14 1.98 37.28
C THR A 44 -30.99 2.90 36.86
N LEU A 45 -31.13 3.55 35.70
CA LEU A 45 -30.13 4.46 35.17
C LEU A 45 -29.79 5.60 36.15
N ASP A 46 -30.79 6.11 36.87
CA ASP A 46 -30.59 7.17 37.87
C ASP A 46 -29.78 6.68 39.07
N ASN A 47 -30.04 5.46 39.56
CA ASN A 47 -29.23 4.86 40.61
C ASN A 47 -27.78 4.65 40.13
N MET A 48 -27.58 4.18 38.90
CA MET A 48 -26.24 4.00 38.34
C MET A 48 -25.49 5.33 38.17
N LYS A 49 -26.15 6.38 37.70
CA LYS A 49 -25.56 7.73 37.60
C LYS A 49 -25.11 8.26 38.96
N SER A 50 -25.97 8.13 39.97
CA SER A 50 -25.67 8.58 41.32
C SER A 50 -24.52 7.80 41.96
N ILE A 51 -24.48 6.48 41.75
CA ILE A 51 -23.39 5.61 42.24
C ILE A 51 -22.07 5.94 41.53
N ALA A 52 -22.09 6.08 40.20
CA ALA A 52 -20.90 6.43 39.42
C ALA A 52 -20.34 7.79 39.85
N LYS A 53 -21.19 8.81 39.98
CA LYS A 53 -20.80 10.14 40.47
C LYS A 53 -20.21 10.09 41.88
N ALA A 54 -20.83 9.34 42.80
CA ALA A 54 -20.33 9.19 44.17
C ALA A 54 -18.95 8.50 44.24
N LEU A 55 -18.66 7.60 43.30
CA LEU A 55 -17.39 6.89 43.19
C LEU A 55 -16.34 7.60 42.31
N GLY A 56 -16.67 8.78 41.75
CA GLY A 56 -15.78 9.49 40.82
C GLY A 56 -15.55 8.73 39.51
N LYS A 57 -16.53 7.96 39.07
CA LYS A 57 -16.52 7.14 37.87
C LYS A 57 -17.56 7.61 36.85
N THR A 58 -17.37 7.21 35.62
CA THR A 58 -18.34 7.34 34.54
C THR A 58 -19.20 6.09 34.46
N LEU A 59 -20.34 6.15 33.76
CA LEU A 59 -21.17 4.95 33.54
C LEU A 59 -20.42 3.87 32.74
N ALA A 60 -19.51 4.28 31.85
CA ALA A 60 -18.71 3.38 31.03
C ALA A 60 -17.77 2.50 31.87
N ASP A 61 -17.29 3.00 33.02
CA ASP A 61 -16.47 2.20 33.95
C ASP A 61 -17.22 0.98 34.52
N PHE A 62 -18.55 0.94 34.43
CA PHE A 62 -19.37 -0.17 34.93
C PHE A 62 -19.84 -1.13 33.83
N ASP A 63 -19.36 -0.94 32.60
CA ASP A 63 -19.73 -1.75 31.46
C ASP A 63 -18.53 -2.61 31.02
N ASP A 64 -18.76 -3.91 30.92
CA ASP A 64 -17.77 -4.93 30.51
C ASP A 64 -17.56 -4.98 29.00
N THR A 65 -18.30 -4.19 28.21
CA THR A 65 -18.02 -4.08 26.78
C THR A 65 -16.56 -3.64 26.60
N PRO A 66 -15.79 -4.27 25.71
CA PRO A 66 -14.45 -3.81 25.37
C PRO A 66 -14.58 -2.43 24.72
N GLN A 67 -14.62 -1.39 25.56
CA GLN A 67 -14.60 -0.03 25.10
C GLN A 67 -13.27 0.16 24.40
N GLN A 68 -13.33 0.72 23.19
CA GLN A 68 -12.16 1.35 22.60
C GLN A 68 -11.64 2.33 23.64
N LYS A 69 -10.58 1.92 24.33
CA LYS A 69 -9.91 2.72 25.34
C LYS A 69 -9.32 3.90 24.57
N ASN A 70 -10.04 5.01 24.53
CA ASN A 70 -9.46 6.34 24.26
C ASN A 70 -8.59 6.74 25.47
N SER A 71 -7.78 5.82 25.99
CA SER A 71 -6.82 6.11 27.05
C SER A 71 -5.53 6.52 26.36
N TYR A 72 -5.38 7.83 26.19
CA TYR A 72 -4.09 8.42 25.88
C TYR A 72 -3.08 8.04 26.99
N THR A 73 -1.87 7.73 26.59
CA THR A 73 -0.71 7.60 27.47
C THR A 73 -0.47 8.90 28.25
N LEU A 74 0.33 8.85 29.31
CA LEU A 74 0.70 10.04 30.07
C LEU A 74 1.39 11.08 29.18
N LEU A 75 2.24 10.63 28.24
CA LEU A 75 2.94 11.50 27.31
C LEU A 75 1.99 12.18 26.32
N GLU A 76 1.05 11.44 25.74
CA GLU A 76 0.04 12.00 24.84
C GLU A 76 -0.86 13.02 25.55
N ASN A 77 -1.26 12.73 26.79
CA ASN A 77 -2.01 13.70 27.60
C ASN A 77 -1.22 14.98 27.88
N GLU A 78 0.08 14.88 28.18
CA GLU A 78 0.95 16.04 28.39
C GLU A 78 1.12 16.85 27.09
N LEU A 79 1.26 16.19 25.93
CA LEU A 79 1.29 16.85 24.62
C LEU A 79 0.00 17.63 24.35
N ILE A 80 -1.16 17.02 24.58
CA ILE A 80 -2.47 17.66 24.40
C ILE A 80 -2.61 18.90 25.29
N LYS A 81 -2.18 18.82 26.56
CA LYS A 81 -2.21 19.98 27.48
C LYS A 81 -1.33 21.12 26.98
N LYS A 82 -0.09 20.81 26.57
CA LYS A 82 0.84 21.81 26.01
C LYS A 82 0.25 22.47 24.77
N TYR A 83 -0.25 21.69 23.83
CA TYR A 83 -0.88 22.21 22.61
C TYR A 83 -2.07 23.13 22.89
N ARG A 84 -2.94 22.78 23.85
CA ARG A 84 -4.08 23.60 24.26
C ARG A 84 -3.68 24.95 24.87
N SER A 85 -2.50 25.03 25.48
CA SER A 85 -1.96 26.26 26.09
C SER A 85 -1.32 27.22 25.08
N LEU A 86 -1.12 26.79 23.83
CA LEU A 86 -0.56 27.63 22.77
C LEU A 86 -1.58 28.64 22.24
N ASP A 87 -1.07 29.77 21.76
CA ASP A 87 -1.81 30.72 20.94
C ASP A 87 -2.01 30.20 19.50
N ASP A 88 -2.74 30.95 18.69
CA ASP A 88 -3.08 30.52 17.33
C ASP A 88 -1.83 30.36 16.44
N HIS A 89 -0.82 31.21 16.64
CA HIS A 89 0.45 31.09 15.91
C HIS A 89 1.19 29.80 16.31
N GLY A 90 1.31 29.52 17.61
CA GLY A 90 1.95 28.31 18.12
C GLY A 90 1.26 27.03 17.63
N LYS A 91 -0.08 27.00 17.65
CA LYS A 91 -0.85 25.86 17.11
C LYS A 91 -0.58 25.64 15.64
N LYS A 92 -0.56 26.71 14.84
CA LYS A 92 -0.29 26.63 13.39
C LYS A 92 1.07 26.00 13.09
N ILE A 93 2.11 26.32 13.86
CA ILE A 93 3.44 25.72 13.67
C ILE A 93 3.44 24.23 14.04
N VAL A 94 2.79 23.86 15.14
CA VAL A 94 2.69 22.44 15.52
C VAL A 94 1.91 21.64 14.49
N ASP A 95 0.79 22.16 14.01
CA ASP A 95 -0.03 21.51 12.99
C ASP A 95 0.74 21.33 11.67
N LEU A 96 1.53 22.33 11.27
CA LEU A 96 2.38 22.25 10.08
C LEU A 96 3.33 21.06 10.17
N VAL A 97 4.11 20.98 11.25
CA VAL A 97 5.10 19.90 11.43
C VAL A 97 4.41 18.55 11.59
N LEU A 98 3.30 18.49 12.33
CA LEU A 98 2.55 17.25 12.52
C LEU A 98 2.02 16.70 11.20
N ASN A 99 1.43 17.56 10.36
CA ASN A 99 0.87 17.16 9.07
C ASN A 99 1.97 16.72 8.09
N GLU A 100 3.08 17.45 8.03
CA GLU A 100 4.24 17.10 7.19
C GLU A 100 4.80 15.72 7.57
N GLU A 101 5.01 15.47 8.86
CA GLU A 101 5.54 14.20 9.33
C GLU A 101 4.55 13.05 9.18
N LEU A 102 3.24 13.34 9.29
CA LEU A 102 2.20 12.36 9.01
C LEU A 102 2.21 11.95 7.55
N GLU A 103 2.27 12.92 6.63
CA GLU A 103 2.35 12.67 5.19
C GLU A 103 3.59 11.82 4.86
N ARG A 104 4.77 12.25 5.29
CA ARG A 104 6.04 11.51 5.13
C ARG A 104 5.96 10.08 5.68
N ALA A 105 5.40 9.88 6.87
CA ALA A 105 5.26 8.56 7.47
C ALA A 105 4.27 7.67 6.69
N THR A 106 3.21 8.25 6.14
CA THR A 106 2.22 7.49 5.34
C THR A 106 2.73 7.13 3.95
N GLU A 107 3.59 7.95 3.34
CA GLU A 107 4.23 7.63 2.06
C GLU A 107 5.15 6.41 2.16
N ILE A 108 5.96 6.34 3.22
CA ILE A 108 6.82 5.18 3.50
C ILE A 108 5.98 3.89 3.61
N ILE A 109 4.84 3.95 4.30
CA ILE A 109 3.92 2.81 4.42
C ILE A 109 3.32 2.42 3.07
N ARG A 110 2.98 3.40 2.21
CA ARG A 110 2.46 3.12 0.86
C ARG A 110 3.51 2.46 -0.04
N GLU A 111 4.77 2.87 0.05
CA GLU A 111 5.86 2.24 -0.69
C GLU A 111 6.11 0.80 -0.24
N ASP A 112 6.09 0.53 1.07
CA ASP A 112 6.24 -0.84 1.62
C ASP A 112 5.06 -1.76 1.30
N LEU A 113 3.85 -1.21 1.14
CA LEU A 113 2.64 -1.95 0.79
C LEU A 113 2.46 -2.15 -0.72
N ASN A 114 3.19 -1.41 -1.55
CA ASN A 114 3.17 -1.63 -2.99
C ASN A 114 3.95 -2.92 -3.30
N PRO A 115 3.42 -3.84 -4.12
CA PRO A 115 4.16 -5.05 -4.44
C PRO A 115 5.49 -4.64 -5.10
N LYS A 116 6.60 -4.85 -4.39
CA LYS A 116 7.95 -4.52 -4.86
C LYS A 116 8.23 -5.11 -6.25
N TYR A 117 7.55 -6.20 -6.60
CA TYR A 117 7.61 -6.84 -7.90
C TYR A 117 6.20 -7.13 -8.44
N LYS A 118 6.03 -6.98 -9.75
CA LYS A 118 4.83 -7.36 -10.50
C LYS A 118 5.15 -8.43 -11.57
N PRO A 119 4.18 -9.27 -11.95
CA PRO A 119 4.36 -10.20 -13.06
C PRO A 119 4.49 -9.44 -14.39
N ALA A 120 5.41 -9.90 -15.23
CA ALA A 120 5.56 -9.46 -16.62
C ALA A 120 5.75 -10.68 -17.52
N LEU A 121 5.21 -10.59 -18.74
CA LEU A 121 5.41 -11.62 -19.77
C LEU A 121 6.83 -11.47 -20.34
N TYR A 122 7.59 -12.54 -20.39
CA TYR A 122 8.89 -12.62 -21.04
C TYR A 122 8.85 -13.63 -22.17
N SER A 123 9.18 -13.20 -23.38
CA SER A 123 9.17 -14.10 -24.54
C SER A 123 10.34 -15.08 -24.43
N THR A 124 10.04 -16.37 -24.50
CA THR A 124 11.05 -17.44 -24.56
C THR A 124 11.72 -17.50 -25.93
N GLN A 125 11.11 -16.89 -26.94
CA GLN A 125 11.71 -16.67 -28.25
C GLN A 125 12.49 -15.36 -28.27
N LYS A 126 13.71 -15.42 -28.81
CA LYS A 126 14.55 -14.23 -28.97
C LYS A 126 14.09 -13.44 -30.19
N PHE A 127 14.16 -12.11 -30.12
CA PHE A 127 13.95 -11.26 -31.30
C PHE A 127 15.20 -11.36 -32.17
N SER A 128 15.09 -12.06 -33.30
CA SER A 128 16.20 -12.28 -34.21
C SER A 128 16.54 -11.01 -34.98
N ALA A 129 17.83 -10.71 -35.08
CA ALA A 129 18.38 -9.75 -36.02
C ALA A 129 18.38 -10.25 -37.50
N GLY A 130 17.98 -11.50 -37.76
CA GLY A 130 18.00 -12.17 -39.07
C GLY A 130 16.81 -13.13 -39.30
N ALA A 131 17.04 -14.28 -39.98
CA ALA A 131 16.03 -15.21 -40.55
C ALA A 131 14.98 -15.81 -39.59
N GLY A 132 14.98 -15.40 -38.32
CA GLY A 132 13.73 -15.11 -37.66
C GLY A 132 13.00 -16.24 -36.93
N THR A 133 12.11 -15.92 -35.98
CA THR A 133 11.37 -16.93 -35.19
C THR A 133 9.92 -16.52 -34.81
N TYR A 134 8.97 -17.48 -34.89
CA TYR A 134 7.50 -17.37 -34.72
C TYR A 134 7.03 -16.82 -33.36
N LEU A 135 6.61 -15.57 -33.23
CA LEU A 135 5.99 -15.08 -31.98
C LEU A 135 4.56 -15.63 -31.76
N GLY A 136 4.48 -16.86 -31.22
CA GLY A 136 3.26 -17.50 -30.78
C GLY A 136 2.80 -17.03 -29.41
N VAL A 137 1.49 -17.17 -29.14
CA VAL A 137 0.86 -16.81 -27.85
C VAL A 137 1.31 -17.73 -26.71
N ASP A 138 1.88 -18.89 -27.04
CA ASP A 138 2.29 -19.96 -26.12
C ASP A 138 3.78 -19.86 -25.68
N ASP A 139 4.51 -18.85 -26.16
CA ASP A 139 5.96 -18.71 -25.95
C ASP A 139 6.33 -17.58 -24.97
N PHE A 140 5.54 -17.43 -23.91
CA PHE A 140 5.81 -16.50 -22.83
C PHE A 140 5.89 -17.20 -21.50
N GLU A 141 6.92 -16.88 -20.73
CA GLU A 141 6.97 -17.18 -19.31
C GLU A 141 6.64 -15.93 -18.49
N THR A 142 6.24 -16.13 -17.23
CA THR A 142 6.03 -15.01 -16.31
C THR A 142 7.28 -14.81 -15.48
N ILE A 143 7.89 -13.63 -15.60
CA ILE A 143 8.95 -13.18 -14.70
C ILE A 143 8.39 -12.16 -13.71
N LEU A 144 9.02 -12.03 -12.55
CA LEU A 144 8.71 -10.98 -11.59
C LEU A 144 9.71 -9.84 -11.77
N ILE A 145 9.22 -8.66 -12.16
CA ILE A 145 10.05 -7.46 -12.33
C ILE A 145 9.65 -6.39 -11.31
N GLN A 146 10.59 -5.55 -10.90
CA GLN A 146 10.32 -4.47 -9.96
C GLN A 146 9.18 -3.58 -10.46
N ASP A 147 8.22 -3.21 -9.61
CA ASP A 147 7.16 -2.28 -9.98
C ASP A 147 7.63 -0.84 -9.74
N ASN A 148 8.05 -0.15 -10.80
CA ASN A 148 8.57 1.22 -10.77
C ASN A 148 8.13 1.97 -12.04
N GLU A 149 8.41 3.28 -12.11
CA GLU A 149 7.96 4.11 -13.25
C GLU A 149 8.51 3.65 -14.61
N ALA A 150 9.70 3.03 -14.67
CA ALA A 150 10.27 2.49 -15.91
C ALA A 150 9.55 1.21 -16.37
N THR A 151 9.18 0.33 -15.44
CA THR A 151 8.53 -0.94 -15.75
C THR A 151 7.01 -0.84 -15.82
N LYS A 152 6.42 0.25 -15.33
CA LYS A 152 4.96 0.46 -15.20
C LYS A 152 4.18 0.20 -16.50
N LYS A 153 4.75 0.62 -17.64
CA LYS A 153 4.15 0.51 -18.98
C LYS A 153 4.51 -0.77 -19.74
N VAL A 154 5.30 -1.67 -19.13
CA VAL A 154 5.72 -2.92 -19.77
C VAL A 154 4.51 -3.80 -20.05
N LYS A 155 4.36 -4.13 -21.33
CA LYS A 155 3.43 -5.13 -21.86
C LYS A 155 4.08 -6.51 -21.85
N PHE A 156 5.30 -6.61 -22.38
CA PHE A 156 6.14 -7.81 -22.35
C PHE A 156 7.61 -7.42 -22.46
N CYS A 157 8.48 -8.39 -22.20
CA CYS A 157 9.92 -8.32 -22.36
C CYS A 157 10.40 -9.40 -23.33
N GLY A 158 11.59 -9.22 -23.90
CA GLY A 158 12.27 -10.31 -24.60
C GLY A 158 13.70 -9.95 -24.98
N SER A 159 14.52 -10.98 -25.19
CA SER A 159 15.95 -10.81 -25.43
C SER A 159 16.27 -10.48 -26.89
N VAL A 160 17.22 -9.59 -27.08
CA VAL A 160 17.86 -9.33 -28.37
C VAL A 160 18.73 -10.51 -28.76
N GLN A 161 18.68 -10.89 -30.04
CA GLN A 161 19.62 -11.83 -30.64
C GLN A 161 20.29 -11.20 -31.86
N GLY A 162 21.62 -11.14 -31.84
CA GLY A 162 22.46 -10.52 -32.87
C GLY A 162 22.75 -9.03 -32.60
N ASP A 163 23.45 -8.41 -33.54
CA ASP A 163 24.14 -7.12 -33.43
C ASP A 163 23.54 -6.04 -34.34
N SER A 164 22.42 -6.30 -35.03
CA SER A 164 21.82 -5.33 -35.97
C SER A 164 21.34 -4.02 -35.32
N MET A 165 21.22 -4.00 -33.99
CA MET A 165 20.78 -2.84 -33.22
C MET A 165 21.91 -2.24 -32.37
N GLU A 166 23.14 -2.70 -32.55
CA GLU A 166 24.32 -2.09 -31.97
C GLU A 166 24.57 -0.69 -32.58
N PRO A 167 25.17 0.24 -31.81
CA PRO A 167 25.74 0.06 -30.46
C PRO A 167 24.75 0.28 -29.31
N LEU A 168 23.46 0.46 -29.60
CA LEU A 168 22.49 0.84 -28.57
C LEU A 168 21.89 -0.37 -27.84
N TYR A 169 21.67 -1.46 -28.57
CA TYR A 169 21.15 -2.72 -28.04
C TYR A 169 22.05 -3.86 -28.51
N HIS A 170 22.57 -4.63 -27.56
CA HIS A 170 23.53 -5.70 -27.79
C HIS A 170 22.85 -7.07 -27.67
N ASP A 171 23.50 -8.09 -28.24
CA ASP A 171 23.08 -9.48 -28.06
C ASP A 171 22.94 -9.82 -26.57
N GLY A 172 21.77 -10.35 -26.19
CA GLY A 172 21.44 -10.69 -24.81
C GLY A 172 20.76 -9.59 -24.00
N ASP A 173 20.66 -8.34 -24.49
CA ASP A 173 19.88 -7.30 -23.82
C ASP A 173 18.40 -7.71 -23.74
N ILE A 174 17.76 -7.48 -22.59
CA ILE A 174 16.33 -7.73 -22.42
C ILE A 174 15.59 -6.41 -22.66
N LEU A 175 14.78 -6.35 -23.72
CA LEU A 175 14.02 -5.15 -24.06
C LEU A 175 12.68 -5.12 -23.35
N MET A 176 12.34 -3.95 -22.81
CA MET A 176 11.01 -3.62 -22.31
C MET A 176 10.14 -3.09 -23.44
N VAL A 177 8.97 -3.69 -23.66
CA VAL A 177 8.06 -3.34 -24.75
C VAL A 177 6.73 -2.86 -24.20
N SER A 178 6.20 -1.73 -24.69
CA SER A 178 4.91 -1.16 -24.30
C SER A 178 3.83 -1.32 -25.38
N ASN A 179 2.58 -1.04 -25.03
CA ASN A 179 1.46 -0.94 -25.98
C ASN A 179 1.40 0.41 -26.72
N GLU A 180 2.36 1.31 -26.51
CA GLU A 180 2.37 2.60 -27.19
C GLU A 180 2.59 2.40 -28.70
N PRO A 181 1.97 3.24 -29.55
CA PRO A 181 2.23 3.23 -30.99
C PRO A 181 3.72 3.40 -31.28
N VAL A 182 4.21 2.69 -32.29
CA VAL A 182 5.58 2.85 -32.79
C VAL A 182 5.54 3.87 -33.92
N GLU A 183 5.99 5.08 -33.63
CA GLU A 183 6.04 6.17 -34.60
C GLU A 183 7.30 6.10 -35.45
N ILE A 184 7.34 6.85 -36.56
CA ILE A 184 8.56 6.97 -37.38
C ILE A 184 9.69 7.51 -36.50
N GLY A 185 10.80 6.78 -36.49
CA GLY A 185 11.98 7.05 -35.68
C GLY A 185 12.08 6.26 -34.39
N ASP A 186 10.98 5.65 -33.92
CA ASP A 186 10.96 4.82 -32.73
C ASP A 186 11.59 3.44 -32.97
N ILE A 187 12.05 2.82 -31.89
CA ILE A 187 12.43 1.42 -31.89
C ILE A 187 11.21 0.58 -31.53
N GLY A 188 10.90 -0.44 -32.33
CA GLY A 188 9.76 -1.32 -32.13
C GLY A 188 10.12 -2.77 -32.31
N ILE A 189 9.21 -3.63 -31.82
CA ILE A 189 9.23 -5.07 -32.12
C ILE A 189 8.25 -5.33 -33.26
N PHE A 190 8.73 -6.02 -34.28
CA PHE A 190 7.98 -6.35 -35.50
C PHE A 190 7.98 -7.85 -35.75
N THR A 191 6.92 -8.36 -36.38
CA THR A 191 6.87 -9.74 -36.87
C THR A 191 6.71 -9.73 -38.38
N LEU A 192 7.59 -10.43 -39.09
CA LEU A 192 7.53 -10.64 -40.55
C LEU A 192 7.78 -12.13 -40.84
N ASP A 193 6.91 -12.81 -41.59
CA ASP A 193 7.01 -14.25 -41.86
C ASP A 193 7.14 -15.13 -40.60
N GLY A 194 6.40 -14.75 -39.55
CA GLY A 194 6.48 -15.37 -38.22
C GLY A 194 7.60 -14.78 -37.38
N ASN A 195 8.60 -14.17 -37.98
CA ASN A 195 9.86 -13.86 -37.34
C ASN A 195 9.85 -12.54 -36.56
N GLY A 196 10.24 -12.58 -35.28
CA GLY A 196 10.39 -11.39 -34.45
C GLY A 196 11.68 -10.61 -34.73
N TYR A 197 11.56 -9.30 -34.96
CA TYR A 197 12.66 -8.36 -35.20
C TYR A 197 12.56 -7.17 -34.26
N VAL A 198 13.71 -6.67 -33.80
CA VAL A 198 13.84 -5.32 -33.22
C VAL A 198 14.46 -4.39 -34.27
N LYS A 199 13.76 -3.31 -34.63
CA LYS A 199 14.23 -2.35 -35.65
C LYS A 199 13.73 -0.94 -35.34
N LYS A 200 14.38 0.06 -35.93
CA LYS A 200 13.88 1.43 -35.98
C LYS A 200 12.82 1.54 -37.08
N ARG A 201 11.67 2.12 -36.77
CA ARG A 201 10.60 2.38 -37.76
C ARG A 201 11.03 3.52 -38.68
N GLY A 202 11.23 3.23 -39.96
CA GLY A 202 11.34 4.22 -41.04
C GLY A 202 9.98 4.58 -41.62
N ILE A 203 9.97 5.31 -42.73
CA ILE A 203 8.73 5.69 -43.42
C ILE A 203 8.14 4.43 -44.08
N ASP A 204 8.94 3.79 -44.92
CA ASP A 204 8.56 2.62 -45.73
C ASP A 204 9.45 1.39 -45.45
N ASP A 205 10.30 1.47 -44.43
CA ASP A 205 11.33 0.49 -44.11
C ASP A 205 11.53 0.29 -42.60
N LEU A 206 12.06 -0.88 -42.24
CA LEU A 206 12.57 -1.18 -40.90
C LEU A 206 14.09 -1.11 -40.94
N ILE A 207 14.65 -0.21 -40.15
CA ILE A 207 16.05 0.21 -40.21
C ILE A 207 16.82 -0.40 -39.04
N SER A 208 17.93 -1.05 -39.35
CA SER A 208 18.93 -1.49 -38.36
C SER A 208 19.73 -0.27 -37.86
N LEU A 209 20.14 -0.25 -36.59
CA LEU A 209 21.06 0.79 -36.10
C LEU A 209 22.50 0.51 -36.51
N ASN A 210 22.84 -0.77 -36.65
CA ASN A 210 24.11 -1.21 -37.20
C ASN A 210 24.07 -1.03 -38.74
N PRO A 211 24.98 -0.23 -39.32
CA PRO A 211 24.99 0.07 -40.76
C PRO A 211 25.37 -1.11 -41.66
N ASP A 212 25.89 -2.21 -41.10
CA ASP A 212 26.25 -3.42 -41.85
C ASP A 212 25.02 -4.21 -42.35
N TYR A 213 23.82 -3.78 -41.95
CA TYR A 213 22.54 -4.42 -42.26
C TYR A 213 21.68 -3.51 -43.14
N ASP A 214 21.26 -4.02 -44.29
CA ASP A 214 20.34 -3.30 -45.18
C ASP A 214 18.95 -3.10 -44.52
N PRO A 215 18.26 -1.98 -44.81
CA PRO A 215 16.87 -1.78 -44.39
C PRO A 215 15.94 -2.85 -44.97
N ILE A 216 14.94 -3.27 -44.18
CA ILE A 216 13.93 -4.23 -44.60
C ILE A 216 12.70 -3.45 -45.08
N PRO A 217 12.30 -3.53 -46.37
CA PRO A 217 11.10 -2.85 -46.85
C PRO A 217 9.85 -3.30 -46.09
N MET A 218 8.96 -2.35 -45.81
CA MET A 218 7.70 -2.66 -45.15
C MET A 218 6.62 -3.05 -46.14
N ASP A 219 5.85 -4.06 -45.75
CA ASP A 219 4.65 -4.47 -46.46
C ASP A 219 3.53 -4.80 -45.46
N ASP A 220 2.36 -5.14 -46.01
CA ASP A 220 1.14 -5.41 -45.23
C ASP A 220 1.22 -6.70 -44.37
N THR A 221 2.27 -7.52 -44.54
CA THR A 221 2.45 -8.74 -43.75
C THR A 221 3.15 -8.48 -42.42
N ILE A 222 3.82 -7.32 -42.29
CA ILE A 222 4.52 -6.94 -41.07
C ILE A 222 3.53 -6.55 -39.98
N LYS A 223 3.66 -7.18 -38.81
CA LYS A 223 2.91 -6.83 -37.61
C LYS A 223 3.78 -6.06 -36.64
N CYS A 224 3.29 -4.94 -36.12
CA CYS A 224 3.93 -4.23 -35.03
C CYS A 224 3.42 -4.76 -33.68
N ASN A 225 4.33 -5.22 -32.82
CA ASN A 225 3.99 -5.86 -31.53
C ASN A 225 4.07 -4.89 -30.34
N GLY A 226 4.77 -3.77 -30.51
CA GLY A 226 4.86 -2.70 -29.52
C GLY A 226 6.16 -1.89 -29.61
N LYS A 227 6.20 -0.79 -28.85
CA LYS A 227 7.33 0.13 -28.78
C LYS A 227 8.35 -0.31 -27.74
N VAL A 228 9.63 -0.29 -28.09
CA VAL A 228 10.73 -0.51 -27.13
C VAL A 228 10.89 0.77 -26.30
N ILE A 229 10.77 0.62 -24.99
CA ILE A 229 10.84 1.73 -24.02
C ILE A 229 12.12 1.72 -23.18
N GLY A 230 12.99 0.72 -23.36
CA GLY A 230 14.31 0.64 -22.73
C GLY A 230 14.82 -0.79 -22.56
N ILE A 231 16.01 -0.91 -21.98
CA ILE A 231 16.59 -2.19 -21.55
C ILE A 231 16.17 -2.45 -20.10
N LEU A 232 15.71 -3.66 -19.81
CA LEU A 232 15.37 -4.09 -18.47
C LEU A 232 16.67 -4.28 -17.67
N ASN A 233 16.83 -3.55 -16.58
CA ASN A 233 17.96 -3.75 -15.67
C ASN A 233 17.86 -5.15 -15.02
N PRO A 234 18.89 -6.02 -15.13
CA PRO A 234 18.89 -7.33 -14.49
C PRO A 234 18.59 -7.30 -12.99
N GLU A 235 19.00 -6.27 -12.26
CA GLU A 235 18.73 -6.11 -10.81
C GLU A 235 17.23 -5.93 -10.49
N TRP A 236 16.41 -5.60 -11.49
CA TRP A 236 14.96 -5.48 -11.32
C TRP A 236 14.24 -6.82 -11.48
N ILE A 237 14.92 -7.87 -11.93
CA ILE A 237 14.35 -9.21 -12.04
C ILE A 237 14.50 -9.90 -10.67
N LYS A 238 13.39 -10.44 -10.15
CA LYS A 238 13.44 -11.20 -8.89
C LYS A 238 14.06 -12.57 -9.16
N ASP A 239 15.16 -12.88 -8.47
CA ASP A 239 15.71 -14.24 -8.45
C ASP A 239 14.67 -15.23 -7.91
N ASN A 240 14.54 -16.37 -8.59
CA ASN A 240 13.67 -17.48 -8.17
C ASN A 240 14.21 -18.23 -6.95
#